data_AF-A0AAW4PVR0-F1
#
_entry.id   AF-A0AAW4PVR0-F1
#
_cell.length_a   1.000
_cell.length_b   1.000
_cell.length_c   1.000
_cell.angle_alpha   90.00
_cell.angle_beta   90.00
_cell.angle_gamma   90.00
#
_symmetry.space_group_name_H-M   'P 1'
#
loop_
_entity.id
_entity.type
_entity.pdbx_description
1 polymer ?
#
loop_
_entity_poly.entity_id
_entity_poly.type
_entity_poly.pdbx_seq_one_letter_code
_entity_poly.pdbx_strand_id
1 'polypeptide(L)'
;MLTLAGLLGLPWMATGASGSRPDESLGSSVLDGDLNLNRNSILNVGTIQMAPDRPALQTSGTGDGSVEIWDTVADDWAMRVTESDPDAPGPVEFNAPISGPATDGRTSPSLAVDGAVDADGLSVDSWRIVDVRERGVEPGSDTDLGAFVQRHMDREDVTGAIYYLPEGTYTWNTKVTVRQFDSFGIVGRPRARVRCTNPEMSAFLDLGTGERGDADVFVARDVTFDVRTPDVAASAIIAAVDETLEIDNCSLVGELDRVVPPYYSITPALVTERGRGYVSVTMPDGSFCDPSMKEQDHPMGLAIERHHRGYLVVENTDIEGFVNNGIYSAGHNGKVAIRNTSVKNCGAGMLRLGDGDYAYKCHLVNDDAEDRGYSYAALWVTDAGHAVADSVEIVARQATPSELVRVNGDVDHCVLTNFDVKSHANQHVCSFTGEDPTLGQVVAANWTVSDTGSAESNAHLGRIDRPNVVLKNWNVTIDPAGTGKRHGLVVDAPWVDVLECSFTHTTGGLDLLLDDGADYLRLKNCDFKRGQLYQYERATTDGAIVSDNRFVDGVALAGTQENWTARGPEFQ
;
A
#
# COMPACT_ATOMS: atom_id res chain seq x y z
N MET A 1 -35.88 -74.77 -23.47
CA MET A 1 -36.30 -74.29 -22.13
C MET A 1 -36.19 -72.78 -22.18
N LEU A 2 -37.18 -72.11 -22.80
CA LEU A 2 -38.40 -71.53 -22.17
C LEU A 2 -38.01 -70.40 -21.20
N THR A 3 -38.41 -69.13 -21.35
CA THR A 3 -39.36 -68.42 -22.25
C THR A 3 -39.06 -66.90 -22.05
N LEU A 4 -38.87 -66.05 -23.07
CA LEU A 4 -39.88 -65.27 -23.85
C LEU A 4 -40.87 -64.50 -22.95
N ALA A 5 -41.21 -63.21 -23.10
CA ALA A 5 -41.47 -62.34 -24.26
C ALA A 5 -41.52 -60.85 -23.77
N GLY A 6 -41.63 -59.78 -24.57
CA GLY A 6 -42.01 -59.62 -25.96
C GLY A 6 -42.19 -58.13 -26.32
N LEU A 7 -42.16 -57.89 -27.64
CA LEU A 7 -42.16 -56.65 -28.41
C LEU A 7 -43.54 -55.94 -28.55
N LEU A 8 -43.45 -54.64 -28.90
CA LEU A 8 -44.24 -53.85 -29.87
C LEU A 8 -45.71 -53.45 -29.63
N GLY A 9 -45.99 -52.16 -29.90
CA GLY A 9 -47.31 -51.64 -30.29
C GLY A 9 -47.45 -50.10 -30.29
N LEU A 10 -47.20 -49.44 -31.42
CA LEU A 10 -47.78 -48.13 -31.84
C LEU A 10 -49.16 -48.38 -32.51
N PRO A 11 -49.99 -47.40 -32.95
CA PRO A 11 -50.11 -45.95 -32.66
C PRO A 11 -51.59 -45.49 -32.41
N TRP A 12 -51.85 -44.24 -31.98
CA TRP A 12 -52.82 -43.28 -32.60
C TRP A 12 -53.17 -42.05 -31.73
N MET A 13 -53.05 -40.89 -32.41
CA MET A 13 -53.66 -39.55 -32.35
C MET A 13 -54.51 -39.00 -31.18
N ALA A 14 -54.26 -37.69 -30.97
CA ALA A 14 -55.11 -36.60 -30.47
C ALA A 14 -55.44 -36.62 -28.96
N THR A 15 -55.32 -35.54 -28.19
CA THR A 15 -55.70 -34.13 -28.40
C THR A 15 -54.90 -33.21 -27.47
N GLY A 16 -54.86 -31.92 -27.81
CA GLY A 16 -53.92 -30.93 -27.30
C GLY A 16 -53.99 -30.56 -25.82
N ALA A 17 -52.88 -30.01 -25.36
CA ALA A 17 -52.78 -29.09 -24.24
C ALA A 17 -51.55 -28.19 -24.50
N SER A 18 -51.76 -26.88 -24.41
CA SER A 18 -50.74 -25.84 -24.46
C SER A 18 -49.73 -26.01 -23.33
N GLY A 19 -48.50 -26.39 -23.66
CA GLY A 19 -47.37 -26.42 -22.74
C GLY A 19 -46.35 -25.35 -23.12
N SER A 20 -46.26 -24.31 -22.32
CA SER A 20 -45.17 -23.34 -22.32
C SER A 20 -43.82 -24.04 -22.17
N ARG A 21 -42.85 -23.68 -23.02
CA ARG A 21 -41.44 -24.06 -22.84
C ARG A 21 -40.94 -23.51 -21.50
N PRO A 22 -40.29 -24.31 -20.64
CA PRO A 22 -39.44 -23.75 -19.60
C PRO A 22 -38.17 -23.22 -20.27
N ASP A 23 -37.88 -21.94 -20.06
CA ASP A 23 -36.57 -21.36 -20.31
C ASP A 23 -35.53 -22.15 -19.51
N GLU A 24 -34.46 -22.54 -20.20
CA GLU A 24 -33.22 -22.99 -19.57
C GLU A 24 -32.59 -21.79 -18.86
N SER A 25 -32.97 -21.56 -17.60
CA SER A 25 -32.19 -20.71 -16.71
C SER A 25 -30.92 -21.48 -16.32
N LEU A 26 -29.77 -21.01 -16.82
CA LEU A 26 -28.47 -21.29 -16.21
C LEU A 26 -28.61 -21.08 -14.70
N GLY A 27 -28.35 -22.13 -13.93
CA GLY A 27 -28.55 -22.13 -12.48
C GLY A 27 -27.79 -20.99 -11.82
N SER A 28 -28.53 -19.95 -11.42
CA SER A 28 -28.07 -19.03 -10.38
C SER A 28 -28.06 -19.82 -9.08
N SER A 29 -26.88 -20.02 -8.50
CA SER A 29 -26.75 -20.48 -7.12
C SER A 29 -27.32 -19.41 -6.19
N VAL A 30 -28.58 -19.57 -5.81
CA VAL A 30 -29.16 -18.84 -4.68
C VAL A 30 -28.49 -19.42 -3.43
N LEU A 31 -27.68 -18.60 -2.76
CA LEU A 31 -27.24 -18.90 -1.40
C LEU A 31 -28.44 -18.71 -0.48
N ASP A 32 -29.12 -19.81 -0.17
CA ASP A 32 -30.16 -19.84 0.86
C ASP A 32 -29.52 -20.42 2.13
N GLY A 33 -29.07 -19.54 3.03
CA GLY A 33 -28.41 -19.88 4.28
C GLY A 33 -27.68 -18.67 4.91
N ASP A 34 -27.73 -18.58 6.24
CA ASP A 34 -27.01 -17.55 7.00
C ASP A 34 -25.50 -17.61 6.71
N LEU A 35 -24.96 -16.56 6.10
CA LEU A 35 -23.55 -16.43 5.77
C LEU A 35 -22.80 -15.98 7.04
N ASN A 36 -22.16 -16.92 7.73
CA ASN A 36 -21.38 -16.63 8.93
C ASN A 36 -19.98 -16.12 8.55
N LEU A 37 -19.86 -14.81 8.35
CA LEU A 37 -18.58 -14.13 8.16
C LEU A 37 -17.98 -13.83 9.54
N ASN A 38 -16.86 -14.47 9.86
CA ASN A 38 -16.02 -14.09 10.98
C ASN A 38 -15.16 -12.86 10.61
N ARG A 39 -14.59 -12.23 11.64
CA ARG A 39 -14.14 -10.82 11.70
C ARG A 39 -13.30 -10.27 10.53
N ASN A 40 -12.70 -11.11 9.67
CA ASN A 40 -11.79 -10.67 8.60
C ASN A 40 -12.04 -11.39 7.25
N SER A 41 -13.30 -11.57 6.82
CA SER A 41 -13.60 -12.15 5.49
C SER A 41 -13.76 -11.06 4.40
N ILE A 42 -12.98 -11.13 3.32
CA ILE A 42 -13.24 -10.38 2.07
C ILE A 42 -14.24 -11.18 1.23
N LEU A 43 -15.43 -10.62 1.00
CA LEU A 43 -16.44 -11.21 0.12
C LEU A 43 -16.20 -10.76 -1.33
N ASN A 44 -15.64 -11.62 -2.17
CA ASN A 44 -15.56 -11.38 -3.61
C ASN A 44 -16.89 -11.81 -4.27
N VAL A 45 -17.89 -10.94 -4.26
CA VAL A 45 -19.22 -11.23 -4.83
C VAL A 45 -19.31 -10.74 -6.27
N GLY A 46 -19.35 -11.69 -7.22
CA GLY A 46 -19.57 -11.38 -8.64
C GLY A 46 -20.97 -10.83 -8.96
N THR A 47 -21.94 -10.90 -8.04
CA THR A 47 -23.23 -10.21 -8.16
C THR A 47 -23.93 -10.17 -6.79
N ILE A 48 -24.10 -8.99 -6.19
CA ILE A 48 -25.04 -8.82 -5.07
C ILE A 48 -26.41 -8.54 -5.68
N GLN A 49 -27.34 -9.51 -5.63
CA GLN A 49 -28.73 -9.23 -5.96
C GLN A 49 -29.41 -8.59 -4.75
N MET A 50 -29.78 -7.31 -4.87
CA MET A 50 -30.58 -6.62 -3.86
C MET A 50 -32.08 -6.84 -4.12
N ALA A 51 -32.82 -7.25 -3.09
CA ALA A 51 -34.28 -7.29 -3.16
C ALA A 51 -34.84 -5.85 -3.13
N PRO A 52 -35.92 -5.53 -3.89
CA PRO A 52 -36.43 -4.16 -4.04
C PRO A 52 -36.93 -3.53 -2.74
N ASP A 53 -37.23 -4.34 -1.73
CA ASP A 53 -37.92 -3.92 -0.52
C ASP A 53 -37.00 -3.66 0.68
N ARG A 54 -35.73 -4.15 0.68
CA ARG A 54 -34.72 -3.85 1.71
C ARG A 54 -33.27 -4.09 1.23
N PRO A 55 -32.53 -3.07 0.78
CA PRO A 55 -31.08 -3.20 0.59
C PRO A 55 -30.40 -3.11 1.96
N ALA A 56 -30.07 -4.25 2.56
CA ALA A 56 -29.29 -4.29 3.81
C ALA A 56 -28.18 -5.34 3.68
N LEU A 57 -26.95 -4.94 3.95
CA LEU A 57 -25.84 -5.84 4.26
C LEU A 57 -25.84 -6.00 5.79
N GLN A 58 -26.15 -7.18 6.31
CA GLN A 58 -26.06 -7.45 7.75
C GLN A 58 -24.70 -8.09 8.06
N THR A 59 -23.88 -7.40 8.84
CA THR A 59 -22.71 -7.97 9.50
C THR A 59 -23.16 -8.59 10.83
N SER A 60 -22.74 -9.81 11.15
CA SER A 60 -23.09 -10.48 12.42
C SER A 60 -22.07 -10.22 13.54
N GLY A 61 -21.22 -9.21 13.39
CA GLY A 61 -20.11 -8.90 14.30
C GLY A 61 -20.38 -7.68 15.20
N THR A 62 -19.73 -7.65 16.36
CA THR A 62 -19.75 -6.53 17.31
C THR A 62 -18.54 -5.60 17.10
N GLY A 63 -18.41 -4.97 15.93
CA GLY A 63 -17.38 -3.94 15.74
C GLY A 63 -17.01 -3.61 14.31
N ASP A 64 -16.67 -2.34 14.10
CA ASP A 64 -15.86 -1.65 13.08
C ASP A 64 -15.67 -2.34 11.71
N GLY A 65 -16.74 -2.94 11.16
CA GLY A 65 -16.74 -3.43 9.79
C GLY A 65 -16.72 -2.25 8.82
N SER A 66 -15.70 -2.18 7.95
CA SER A 66 -15.73 -1.30 6.78
C SER A 66 -15.99 -2.10 5.51
N VAL A 67 -16.97 -1.69 4.72
CA VAL A 67 -17.25 -2.27 3.40
C VAL A 67 -16.75 -1.31 2.34
N GLU A 68 -15.79 -1.78 1.54
CA GLU A 68 -15.28 -1.06 0.38
C GLU A 68 -15.64 -1.82 -0.89
N ILE A 69 -16.19 -1.13 -1.89
CA ILE A 69 -16.53 -1.72 -3.20
C ILE A 69 -15.71 -0.99 -4.25
N TRP A 70 -14.90 -1.72 -5.01
CA TRP A 70 -14.11 -1.20 -6.14
C TRP A 70 -14.86 -1.40 -7.45
N ASP A 71 -15.03 -0.34 -8.24
CA ASP A 71 -15.59 -0.43 -9.59
C ASP A 71 -14.45 -0.52 -10.61
N THR A 72 -14.25 -1.72 -11.14
CA THR A 72 -13.23 -2.02 -12.16
C THR A 72 -13.45 -1.30 -13.49
N VAL A 73 -14.66 -0.82 -13.79
CA VAL A 73 -14.97 -0.09 -15.03
C VAL A 73 -14.67 1.40 -14.87
N ALA A 74 -14.93 1.95 -13.69
CA ALA A 74 -14.60 3.33 -13.35
C ALA A 74 -13.13 3.50 -12.92
N ASP A 75 -12.47 2.39 -12.54
CA ASP A 75 -11.11 2.39 -11.96
C ASP A 75 -11.03 3.24 -10.68
N ASP A 76 -12.09 3.17 -9.87
CA ASP A 76 -12.29 3.95 -8.64
C ASP A 76 -13.13 3.18 -7.60
N TRP A 77 -13.11 3.63 -6.34
CA TRP A 77 -13.92 3.08 -5.24
C TRP A 77 -15.39 3.55 -5.35
N ALA A 78 -16.32 2.62 -5.54
CA ALA A 78 -17.74 2.89 -5.62
C ALA A 78 -18.44 3.11 -4.26
N MET A 79 -17.86 2.65 -3.15
CA MET A 79 -18.49 2.75 -1.82
C MET A 79 -17.47 2.63 -0.69
N ARG A 80 -17.67 3.42 0.38
CA ARG A 80 -17.11 3.19 1.72
C ARG A 80 -18.20 3.33 2.75
N VAL A 81 -18.25 2.41 3.72
CA VAL A 81 -19.09 2.59 4.91
C VAL A 81 -18.35 2.16 6.16
N THR A 82 -18.60 2.88 7.26
CA THR A 82 -18.20 2.56 8.63
C THR A 82 -19.43 2.50 9.52
N GLU A 83 -19.49 1.55 10.45
CA GLU A 83 -20.53 1.51 11.48
C GLU A 83 -20.54 2.82 12.30
N SER A 84 -21.72 3.38 12.54
CA SER A 84 -21.88 4.68 13.20
C SER A 84 -21.85 4.61 14.73
N ASP A 85 -21.96 3.41 15.32
CA ASP A 85 -21.98 3.20 16.78
C ASP A 85 -21.42 1.80 17.14
N PRO A 86 -20.24 1.70 17.78
CA PRO A 86 -19.63 0.43 18.16
C PRO A 86 -20.38 -0.30 19.29
N ASP A 87 -21.24 0.39 20.05
CA ASP A 87 -21.97 -0.18 21.19
C ASP A 87 -23.40 -0.64 20.84
N ALA A 88 -23.86 -0.36 19.62
CA ALA A 88 -25.17 -0.75 19.13
C ALA A 88 -25.11 -1.12 17.63
N PRO A 89 -25.01 -2.42 17.26
CA PRO A 89 -25.06 -2.85 15.86
C PRO A 89 -26.46 -2.55 15.30
N GLY A 90 -26.60 -1.36 14.73
CA GLY A 90 -27.76 -0.90 13.99
C GLY A 90 -27.60 -1.13 12.49
N PRO A 91 -28.69 -1.06 11.71
CA PRO A 91 -28.57 -1.02 10.26
C PRO A 91 -27.65 0.12 9.83
N VAL A 92 -26.72 -0.19 8.94
CA VAL A 92 -25.88 0.80 8.28
C VAL A 92 -26.77 1.78 7.51
N GLU A 93 -26.85 3.04 7.94
CA GLU A 93 -27.63 4.08 7.26
C GLU A 93 -26.77 4.79 6.21
N PHE A 94 -27.30 4.90 4.99
CA PHE A 94 -26.67 5.63 3.90
C PHE A 94 -26.85 7.13 4.12
N ASN A 95 -25.74 7.88 4.21
CA ASN A 95 -25.79 9.35 4.37
C ASN A 95 -26.25 10.10 3.11
N ALA A 96 -26.45 9.42 1.98
CA ALA A 96 -26.98 9.99 0.75
C ALA A 96 -28.03 9.07 0.11
N PRO A 97 -29.12 9.62 -0.47
CA PRO A 97 -30.02 8.82 -1.29
C PRO A 97 -29.28 8.31 -2.52
N ILE A 98 -29.29 6.99 -2.72
CA ILE A 98 -28.85 6.37 -3.97
C ILE A 98 -29.89 6.70 -5.04
N SER A 99 -29.62 7.70 -5.87
CA SER A 99 -30.42 7.98 -7.07
C SER A 99 -29.64 7.55 -8.31
N GLY A 100 -30.03 6.41 -8.88
CA GLY A 100 -29.62 6.01 -10.23
C GLY A 100 -30.60 6.54 -11.29
N PRO A 101 -30.17 6.72 -12.56
CA PRO A 101 -31.10 7.01 -13.63
C PRO A 101 -32.12 5.88 -13.78
N ALA A 102 -33.36 6.26 -14.09
CA ALA A 102 -34.42 5.31 -14.39
C ALA A 102 -33.99 4.34 -15.51
N THR A 103 -34.50 3.13 -15.43
CA THR A 103 -34.34 2.03 -16.38
C THR A 103 -34.71 2.41 -17.82
N ASP A 104 -33.80 3.07 -18.54
CA ASP A 104 -33.88 3.22 -20.00
C ASP A 104 -32.65 2.63 -20.73
N GLY A 105 -31.97 1.68 -20.11
CA GLY A 105 -31.35 0.54 -20.79
C GLY A 105 -30.28 0.82 -21.85
N ARG A 106 -29.62 1.99 -21.87
CA ARG A 106 -28.60 2.29 -22.89
C ARG A 106 -27.30 2.96 -22.42
N THR A 107 -27.07 3.09 -21.13
CA THR A 107 -25.74 3.42 -20.59
C THR A 107 -25.54 2.65 -19.29
N SER A 108 -24.34 2.11 -19.10
CA SER A 108 -23.93 1.56 -17.80
C SER A 108 -24.24 2.58 -16.70
N PRO A 109 -24.75 2.17 -15.53
CA PRO A 109 -24.92 3.07 -14.41
C PRO A 109 -23.55 3.64 -14.04
N SER A 110 -23.33 4.93 -14.25
CA SER A 110 -22.21 5.65 -13.65
C SER A 110 -22.67 6.14 -12.29
N LEU A 111 -22.16 5.52 -11.22
CA LEU A 111 -22.28 6.06 -9.89
C LEU A 111 -21.04 6.95 -9.69
N ALA A 112 -21.21 8.27 -9.80
CA ALA A 112 -20.18 9.20 -9.39
C ALA A 112 -20.25 9.32 -7.86
N VAL A 113 -19.28 8.74 -7.17
CA VAL A 113 -19.09 8.95 -5.73
C VAL A 113 -17.74 9.63 -5.60
N ASP A 114 -17.75 10.93 -5.32
CA ASP A 114 -16.54 11.67 -5.01
C ASP A 114 -15.96 11.10 -3.70
N GLY A 115 -14.94 10.24 -3.81
CA GLY A 115 -14.12 9.77 -2.70
C GLY A 115 -13.18 10.84 -2.14
N ALA A 116 -13.49 12.12 -2.39
CA ALA A 116 -12.85 13.25 -1.75
C ALA A 116 -13.15 13.17 -0.25
N VAL A 117 -12.14 13.42 0.58
CA VAL A 117 -12.43 14.11 1.84
C VAL A 117 -13.10 15.41 1.37
N ASP A 118 -14.36 15.64 1.75
CA ASP A 118 -15.06 16.87 1.42
C ASP A 118 -14.30 18.06 2.03
N ALA A 119 -13.31 18.54 1.30
CA ALA A 119 -12.56 19.74 1.59
C ALA A 119 -13.41 20.99 1.27
N ASP A 120 -14.51 20.83 0.53
CA ASP A 120 -15.49 21.91 0.31
C ASP A 120 -16.24 22.25 1.62
N GLY A 121 -16.22 21.35 2.62
CA GLY A 121 -16.66 21.60 3.98
C GLY A 121 -15.71 22.50 4.80
N LEU A 122 -14.42 22.57 4.46
CA LEU A 122 -13.46 23.52 5.08
C LEU A 122 -13.57 24.87 4.38
N SER A 123 -14.71 25.53 4.58
CA SER A 123 -14.85 26.94 4.20
C SER A 123 -13.94 27.79 5.08
N VAL A 124 -12.72 28.02 4.59
CA VAL A 124 -11.71 28.96 5.14
C VAL A 124 -12.31 30.35 5.40
N ASP A 125 -13.41 30.70 4.73
CA ASP A 125 -14.13 31.98 4.90
C ASP A 125 -14.77 32.15 6.30
N SER A 126 -14.96 31.07 7.05
CA SER A 126 -15.42 31.12 8.45
C SER A 126 -14.27 31.30 9.45
N TRP A 127 -13.02 31.17 8.98
CA TRP A 127 -11.84 31.17 9.82
C TRP A 127 -11.24 32.57 9.92
N ARG A 128 -10.48 32.79 11.00
CA ARG A 128 -9.72 34.03 11.20
C ARG A 128 -8.55 34.06 10.23
N ILE A 129 -8.76 34.65 9.05
CA ILE A 129 -7.72 34.85 8.05
C ILE A 129 -6.85 36.04 8.45
N VAL A 130 -5.53 35.85 8.42
CA VAL A 130 -4.52 36.88 8.63
C VAL A 130 -3.73 37.04 7.35
N ASP A 131 -4.00 38.09 6.58
CA ASP A 131 -3.11 38.50 5.49
C ASP A 131 -1.83 39.08 6.08
N VAL A 132 -0.70 38.40 5.84
CA VAL A 132 0.58 38.76 6.44
C VAL A 132 1.12 40.10 5.90
N ARG A 133 0.71 40.53 4.70
CA ARG A 133 1.13 41.81 4.10
C ARG A 133 0.44 42.99 4.75
N GLU A 134 -0.85 42.86 5.08
CA GLU A 134 -1.56 43.88 5.86
C GLU A 134 -0.93 44.09 7.26
N ARG A 135 -0.08 43.15 7.68
CA ARG A 135 0.68 43.19 8.93
C ARG A 135 2.16 43.57 8.74
N GLY A 136 2.55 43.97 7.52
CA GLY A 136 3.88 44.47 7.19
C GLY A 136 4.91 43.38 6.89
N VAL A 137 4.49 42.11 6.73
CA VAL A 137 5.38 41.03 6.27
C VAL A 137 5.26 40.94 4.75
N GLU A 138 6.21 41.55 4.05
CA GLU A 138 6.23 41.57 2.58
C GLU A 138 7.17 40.50 2.01
N PRO A 139 6.84 39.89 0.85
CA PRO A 139 7.75 38.99 0.17
C PRO A 139 9.01 39.74 -0.27
N GLY A 140 10.17 39.07 -0.14
CA GLY A 140 11.48 39.64 -0.40
C GLY A 140 12.02 40.55 0.70
N SER A 141 11.28 40.75 1.79
CA SER A 141 11.78 41.47 2.97
C SER A 141 12.54 40.56 3.93
N ASP A 142 13.40 41.16 4.75
CA ASP A 142 14.11 40.47 5.84
C ASP A 142 13.22 40.25 7.07
N THR A 143 11.92 40.61 6.99
CA THR A 143 10.98 40.38 8.08
C THR A 143 10.75 38.88 8.23
N ASP A 144 11.12 38.35 9.38
CA ASP A 144 10.93 36.93 9.69
C ASP A 144 9.44 36.60 9.90
N LEU A 145 8.87 35.89 8.94
CA LEU A 145 7.49 35.45 8.95
C LEU A 145 7.21 34.48 10.12
N GLY A 146 8.14 33.57 10.42
CA GLY A 146 8.00 32.64 11.54
C GLY A 146 7.89 33.38 12.88
N ALA A 147 8.70 34.43 13.08
CA ALA A 147 8.66 35.27 14.28
C ALA A 147 7.38 36.11 14.37
N PHE A 148 6.81 36.50 13.23
CA PHE A 148 5.50 37.15 13.19
C PHE A 148 4.39 36.17 13.60
N VAL A 149 4.35 34.98 13.01
CA VAL A 149 3.35 33.94 13.28
C VAL A 149 3.39 33.52 14.75
N GLN A 150 4.58 33.19 15.28
CA GLN A 150 4.73 32.80 16.69
C GLN A 150 4.17 33.87 17.63
N ARG A 151 4.59 35.13 17.47
CA ARG A 151 4.13 36.24 18.32
C ARG A 151 2.63 36.48 18.21
N HIS A 152 2.02 36.19 17.06
CA HIS A 152 0.57 36.32 16.89
C HIS A 152 -0.18 35.20 17.61
N MET A 153 0.29 33.95 17.54
CA MET A 153 -0.30 32.81 18.25
C MET A 153 -0.06 32.84 19.77
N ASP A 154 1.02 33.46 20.25
CA ASP A 154 1.29 33.62 21.69
C ASP A 154 0.31 34.57 22.40
N ARG A 155 -0.60 35.21 21.67
CA ARG A 155 -1.60 36.13 22.25
C ARG A 155 -2.77 35.33 22.83
N GLU A 156 -3.16 35.67 24.05
CA GLU A 156 -4.28 35.03 24.76
C GLU A 156 -5.62 35.09 23.99
N ASP A 157 -5.81 36.07 23.11
CA ASP A 157 -7.02 36.25 22.30
C ASP A 157 -7.01 35.51 20.95
N VAL A 158 -6.01 34.64 20.72
CA VAL A 158 -5.83 33.90 19.48
C VAL A 158 -5.81 32.40 19.77
N THR A 159 -6.97 31.75 19.62
CA THR A 159 -7.08 30.29 19.69
C THR A 159 -6.91 29.62 18.33
N GLY A 160 -7.07 30.37 17.24
CA GLY A 160 -6.84 29.87 15.89
C GLY A 160 -6.69 30.97 14.84
N ALA A 161 -5.90 30.68 13.81
CA ALA A 161 -5.67 31.58 12.68
C ALA A 161 -5.15 30.83 11.44
N ILE A 162 -5.52 31.36 10.27
CA ILE A 162 -4.94 30.95 8.98
C ILE A 162 -4.14 32.11 8.41
N TYR A 163 -2.86 31.89 8.18
CA TYR A 163 -1.95 32.86 7.62
C TYR A 163 -1.99 32.77 6.10
N TYR A 164 -2.44 33.86 5.48
CA TYR A 164 -2.50 34.00 4.04
C TYR A 164 -1.21 34.64 3.52
N LEU A 165 -0.51 33.94 2.63
CA LEU A 165 0.75 34.33 2.02
C LEU A 165 0.52 34.55 0.53
N PRO A 166 0.48 35.80 0.05
CA PRO A 166 0.54 36.09 -1.37
C PRO A 166 1.78 35.49 -2.03
N GLU A 167 1.76 35.36 -3.36
CA GLU A 167 2.92 34.90 -4.12
C GLU A 167 4.18 35.68 -3.79
N GLY A 168 5.27 34.93 -3.53
CA GLY A 168 6.57 35.50 -3.25
C GLY A 168 7.44 34.59 -2.38
N THR A 169 8.62 35.09 -2.03
CA THR A 169 9.53 34.40 -1.10
C THR A 169 9.61 35.16 0.22
N TYR A 170 9.37 34.48 1.33
CA TYR A 170 9.35 35.04 2.67
C TYR A 170 10.53 34.48 3.48
N THR A 171 11.15 35.33 4.29
CA THR A 171 12.16 34.88 5.26
C THR A 171 11.46 34.16 6.41
N TRP A 172 11.95 32.98 6.79
CA TRP A 172 11.41 32.20 7.91
C TRP A 172 12.56 31.57 8.71
N ASN A 173 12.95 32.21 9.79
CA ASN A 173 14.13 31.86 10.59
C ASN A 173 13.80 31.55 12.06
N THR A 174 12.53 31.60 12.42
CA THR A 174 12.01 31.26 13.74
C THR A 174 11.06 30.08 13.63
N LYS A 175 11.34 29.00 14.36
CA LYS A 175 10.41 27.86 14.50
C LYS A 175 9.10 28.35 15.11
N VAL A 176 7.98 27.98 14.50
CA VAL A 176 6.65 28.18 15.07
C VAL A 176 6.28 26.95 15.88
N THR A 177 6.11 27.12 17.18
CA THR A 177 5.65 26.10 18.12
C THR A 177 4.32 26.51 18.71
N VAL A 178 3.26 25.76 18.39
CA VAL A 178 1.91 26.00 18.92
C VAL A 178 1.37 24.66 19.42
N ARG A 179 1.25 24.52 20.74
CA ARG A 179 0.82 23.26 21.35
C ARG A 179 -0.69 23.12 21.38
N GLN A 180 -1.42 24.23 21.46
CA GLN A 180 -2.87 24.24 21.52
C GLN A 180 -3.50 25.22 20.53
N PHE A 181 -4.49 24.78 19.76
CA PHE A 181 -5.23 25.63 18.82
C PHE A 181 -6.54 24.99 18.31
N ASP A 182 -7.56 25.82 18.11
CA ASP A 182 -8.80 25.40 17.41
C ASP A 182 -8.51 25.23 15.91
N SER A 183 -7.69 26.10 15.33
CA SER A 183 -7.31 26.02 13.91
C SER A 183 -5.96 26.69 13.67
N PHE A 184 -5.05 26.05 12.94
CA PHE A 184 -3.81 26.67 12.48
C PHE A 184 -3.63 26.42 10.99
N GLY A 185 -3.17 27.40 10.23
CA GLY A 185 -2.82 27.12 8.85
C GLY A 185 -1.99 28.16 8.13
N ILE A 186 -1.38 27.73 7.03
CA ILE A 186 -0.53 28.55 6.16
C ILE A 186 -0.92 28.25 4.72
N VAL A 187 -1.37 29.28 4.01
CA VAL A 187 -1.90 29.14 2.66
C VAL A 187 -1.18 30.11 1.73
N GLY A 188 -0.44 29.58 0.76
CA GLY A 188 0.09 30.34 -0.36
C GLY A 188 -0.99 30.55 -1.42
N ARG A 189 -1.06 31.71 -2.10
CA ARG A 189 -1.85 31.80 -3.36
C ARG A 189 -1.17 32.68 -4.42
N PRO A 190 -1.03 32.19 -5.66
CA PRO A 190 -1.18 30.78 -6.07
C PRO A 190 -0.12 29.84 -5.47
N ARG A 191 1.05 30.36 -5.05
CA ARG A 191 2.08 29.58 -4.34
C ARG A 191 3.01 30.52 -3.60
N ALA A 192 3.29 30.23 -2.32
CA ALA A 192 4.26 30.99 -1.53
C ALA A 192 5.51 30.14 -1.27
N ARG A 193 6.67 30.78 -1.17
CA ARG A 193 7.91 30.14 -0.73
C ARG A 193 8.34 30.72 0.61
N VAL A 194 8.66 29.86 1.58
CA VAL A 194 9.23 30.24 2.87
C VAL A 194 10.66 29.73 2.93
N ARG A 195 11.64 30.62 3.08
CA ARG A 195 13.05 30.29 3.04
C ARG A 195 13.65 30.37 4.43
N CYS A 196 14.31 29.29 4.84
CA CYS A 196 15.15 29.26 6.03
C CYS A 196 16.60 29.55 5.67
N THR A 197 17.23 30.42 6.45
CA THR A 197 18.67 30.70 6.43
C THR A 197 19.30 30.51 7.80
N ASN A 198 18.54 30.01 8.78
CA ASN A 198 19.00 29.81 10.15
C ASN A 198 19.45 28.35 10.35
N PRO A 199 20.77 28.09 10.44
CA PRO A 199 21.31 26.76 10.67
C PRO A 199 21.14 26.30 12.12
N GLU A 200 20.31 26.92 12.94
CA GLU A 200 19.93 26.37 14.25
C GLU A 200 18.45 26.01 14.30
N MET A 201 17.70 26.30 13.24
CA MET A 201 16.28 25.99 13.16
C MET A 201 16.07 24.50 12.87
N SER A 202 15.34 23.81 13.75
CA SER A 202 15.03 22.39 13.58
C SER A 202 13.77 22.12 12.77
N ALA A 203 12.81 23.05 12.74
CA ALA A 203 11.59 22.93 11.95
C ALA A 203 10.99 24.31 11.65
N PHE A 204 10.20 24.41 10.56
CA PHE A 204 9.34 25.58 10.33
C PHE A 204 8.14 25.54 11.28
N LEU A 205 7.44 24.40 11.34
CA LEU A 205 6.23 24.19 12.15
C LEU A 205 6.37 22.97 13.08
N ASP A 206 6.08 23.16 14.36
CA ASP A 206 6.00 22.14 15.42
C ASP A 206 4.68 22.34 16.18
N LEU A 207 3.66 21.62 15.75
CA LEU A 207 2.25 21.86 16.07
C LEU A 207 1.64 20.68 16.83
N GLY A 208 0.92 20.98 17.91
CA GLY A 208 0.30 19.98 18.78
C GLY A 208 1.28 19.30 19.75
N THR A 209 0.78 18.31 20.48
CA THR A 209 1.52 17.57 21.54
C THR A 209 1.49 16.05 21.36
N GLY A 210 0.68 15.54 20.43
CA GLY A 210 0.38 14.11 20.35
C GLY A 210 -0.65 13.64 21.39
N GLU A 211 -1.21 14.55 22.20
CA GLU A 211 -2.31 14.32 23.13
C GLU A 211 -3.63 14.86 22.56
N ARG A 212 -4.75 14.25 22.95
CA ARG A 212 -6.09 14.62 22.51
C ARG A 212 -6.56 15.90 23.20
N GLY A 213 -7.26 16.76 22.47
CA GLY A 213 -7.92 17.97 22.95
C GLY A 213 -7.02 19.19 22.95
N ASP A 214 -5.82 19.07 22.39
CA ASP A 214 -4.87 20.17 22.31
C ASP A 214 -5.01 20.94 20.99
N ALA A 215 -5.13 20.26 19.85
CA ALA A 215 -5.10 20.89 18.53
C ALA A 215 -6.14 20.28 17.59
N ASP A 216 -7.10 21.05 17.06
CA ASP A 216 -8.23 20.47 16.31
C ASP A 216 -7.97 20.36 14.80
N VAL A 217 -7.64 21.49 14.16
CA VAL A 217 -7.54 21.58 12.69
C VAL A 217 -6.23 22.20 12.21
N PHE A 218 -5.51 21.52 11.32
CA PHE A 218 -4.32 22.04 10.66
C PHE A 218 -4.46 22.03 9.14
N VAL A 219 -4.10 23.15 8.49
CA VAL A 219 -4.10 23.30 7.03
C VAL A 219 -2.82 23.96 6.52
N ALA A 220 -2.10 23.28 5.62
CA ALA A 220 -1.04 23.85 4.81
C ALA A 220 -1.38 23.68 3.33
N ARG A 221 -1.41 24.76 2.55
CA ARG A 221 -1.72 24.70 1.11
C ARG A 221 -0.80 25.57 0.28
N ASP A 222 -0.33 25.05 -0.85
CA ASP A 222 0.43 25.80 -1.86
C ASP A 222 1.70 26.49 -1.30
N VAL A 223 2.42 25.80 -0.40
CA VAL A 223 3.64 26.32 0.24
C VAL A 223 4.88 25.53 -0.16
N THR A 224 5.94 26.24 -0.51
CA THR A 224 7.28 25.68 -0.68
C THR A 224 8.18 26.05 0.50
N PHE A 225 8.59 25.05 1.28
CA PHE A 225 9.62 25.15 2.30
C PHE A 225 10.99 25.03 1.62
N ASP A 226 11.83 26.07 1.73
CA ASP A 226 13.13 26.17 1.05
C ASP A 226 14.26 26.14 2.08
N VAL A 227 15.00 25.02 2.10
CA VAL A 227 16.15 24.74 2.96
C VAL A 227 17.47 24.65 2.16
N ARG A 228 17.51 25.15 0.92
CA ARG A 228 18.75 25.12 0.08
C ARG A 228 19.89 25.99 0.60
N THR A 229 19.70 26.70 1.69
CA THR A 229 20.80 27.40 2.36
C THR A 229 21.71 26.34 2.99
N PRO A 230 23.04 26.39 2.80
CA PRO A 230 23.95 25.44 3.42
C PRO A 230 23.78 25.35 4.93
N ASP A 231 23.96 24.14 5.48
CA ASP A 231 23.82 23.80 6.89
C ASP A 231 22.40 24.00 7.45
N VAL A 232 21.37 24.10 6.60
CA VAL A 232 19.97 24.19 7.01
C VAL A 232 19.28 22.86 6.75
N ALA A 233 18.81 22.23 7.82
CA ALA A 233 18.10 20.95 7.78
C ALA A 233 16.80 21.00 8.59
N ALA A 234 16.02 22.07 8.41
CA ALA A 234 14.77 22.24 9.14
C ALA A 234 13.65 21.37 8.55
N SER A 235 12.99 20.57 9.38
CA SER A 235 11.74 19.88 9.02
C SER A 235 10.69 20.89 8.55
N ALA A 236 9.90 20.55 7.55
CA ALA A 236 8.84 21.43 7.07
C ALA A 236 7.67 21.48 8.07
N ILE A 237 7.12 20.33 8.42
CA ILE A 237 5.86 20.25 9.18
C ILE A 237 5.91 19.08 10.16
N ILE A 238 5.77 19.36 11.45
CA ILE A 238 5.48 18.36 12.47
C ILE A 238 4.13 18.74 13.05
N ALA A 239 3.09 17.94 12.84
CA ALA A 239 1.72 18.29 13.22
C ALA A 239 0.97 17.08 13.77
N ALA A 240 0.44 17.23 14.99
CA ALA A 240 -0.48 16.30 15.61
C ALA A 240 -1.79 17.02 15.94
N VAL A 241 -2.90 16.58 15.34
CA VAL A 241 -4.23 17.21 15.49
C VAL A 241 -5.34 16.18 15.72
N ASP A 242 -6.45 16.61 16.29
CA ASP A 242 -7.56 15.78 16.72
C ASP A 242 -8.49 15.43 15.55
N GLU A 243 -8.88 16.43 14.76
CA GLU A 243 -10.01 16.32 13.83
C GLU A 243 -9.58 16.31 12.38
N THR A 244 -8.92 17.37 11.90
CA THR A 244 -8.65 17.55 10.47
C THR A 244 -7.23 17.98 10.20
N LEU A 245 -6.53 17.23 9.34
CA LEU A 245 -5.18 17.56 8.88
C LEU A 245 -5.15 17.65 7.36
N GLU A 246 -4.68 18.78 6.82
CA GLU A 246 -4.51 18.93 5.38
C GLU A 246 -3.15 19.52 5.06
N ILE A 247 -2.40 18.82 4.21
CA ILE A 247 -1.16 19.28 3.61
C ILE A 247 -1.34 19.09 2.11
N ASP A 248 -1.71 20.13 1.38
CA ASP A 248 -2.05 20.05 -0.04
C ASP A 248 -1.12 20.92 -0.89
N ASN A 249 -0.63 20.34 -1.99
CA ASN A 249 0.31 21.00 -2.92
C ASN A 249 1.50 21.68 -2.21
N CYS A 250 2.07 21.02 -1.20
CA CYS A 250 3.24 21.50 -0.47
C CYS A 250 4.52 20.88 -1.02
N SER A 251 5.66 21.56 -0.83
CA SER A 251 6.96 20.99 -1.21
C SER A 251 8.07 21.38 -0.26
N LEU A 252 9.02 20.48 -0.01
CA LEU A 252 10.30 20.78 0.64
C LEU A 252 11.41 20.72 -0.42
N VAL A 253 12.16 21.81 -0.57
CA VAL A 253 13.29 21.88 -1.53
C VAL A 253 14.59 22.24 -0.81
N GLY A 254 15.67 21.60 -1.22
CA GLY A 254 16.97 21.55 -0.55
C GLY A 254 17.20 20.21 0.12
N GLU A 255 18.41 19.67 -0.03
CA GLU A 255 18.86 18.48 0.69
C GLU A 255 18.97 18.82 2.18
N LEU A 256 18.45 17.95 3.06
CA LEU A 256 18.78 18.01 4.48
C LEU A 256 20.24 17.60 4.63
N ASP A 257 21.16 18.56 4.68
CA ASP A 257 22.61 18.35 4.56
C ASP A 257 23.34 18.11 5.90
N ARG A 258 22.56 17.99 6.99
CA ARG A 258 23.03 17.65 8.33
C ARG A 258 21.90 17.02 9.14
N VAL A 259 22.26 16.40 10.26
CA VAL A 259 21.28 15.79 11.16
C VAL A 259 20.89 16.73 12.29
N VAL A 260 19.62 17.07 12.33
CA VAL A 260 18.99 17.88 13.36
C VAL A 260 17.71 17.16 13.78
N PRO A 261 17.54 16.79 15.07
CA PRO A 261 16.27 16.27 15.52
C PRO A 261 15.14 17.30 15.31
N PRO A 262 13.95 16.87 14.85
CA PRO A 262 13.59 15.47 14.62
C PRO A 262 14.04 14.95 13.25
N TYR A 263 14.30 13.64 13.15
CA TYR A 263 14.84 12.98 11.95
C TYR A 263 13.79 12.76 10.85
N TYR A 264 12.81 13.67 10.71
CA TYR A 264 11.71 13.56 9.75
C TYR A 264 11.47 14.91 9.10
N SER A 265 11.14 14.93 7.82
CA SER A 265 10.84 16.18 7.10
C SER A 265 9.39 16.63 7.33
N ILE A 266 8.45 15.68 7.24
CA ILE A 266 7.02 15.90 7.47
C ILE A 266 6.47 14.77 8.36
N THR A 267 5.77 15.13 9.42
CA THR A 267 5.16 14.20 10.38
C THR A 267 3.71 14.57 10.66
N PRO A 268 2.74 14.03 9.90
CA PRO A 268 1.32 14.24 10.14
C PRO A 268 0.77 13.15 11.07
N ALA A 269 0.05 13.55 12.11
CA ALA A 269 -0.62 12.65 13.01
C ALA A 269 -2.05 13.13 13.31
N LEU A 270 -2.99 12.18 13.28
CA LEU A 270 -4.37 12.36 13.71
C LEU A 270 -4.50 11.62 15.04
N VAL A 271 -4.62 12.33 16.16
CA VAL A 271 -4.51 11.73 17.49
C VAL A 271 -5.83 11.13 17.99
N THR A 272 -6.89 11.20 17.18
CA THR A 272 -8.17 10.54 17.43
C THR A 272 -8.56 9.62 16.28
N GLU A 273 -9.31 8.56 16.57
CA GLU A 273 -9.81 7.59 15.58
C GLU A 273 -10.80 8.21 14.57
N ARG A 274 -11.44 9.31 14.96
CA ARG A 274 -12.35 10.07 14.10
C ARG A 274 -11.63 11.06 13.20
N GLY A 275 -10.37 11.37 13.51
CA GLY A 275 -9.57 12.30 12.74
C GLY A 275 -9.47 11.87 11.27
N ARG A 276 -9.51 12.84 10.37
CA ARG A 276 -9.36 12.65 8.92
C ARG A 276 -8.27 13.56 8.40
N GLY A 277 -7.48 13.07 7.45
CA GLY A 277 -6.45 13.91 6.87
C GLY A 277 -6.06 13.56 5.45
N TYR A 278 -5.41 14.53 4.83
CA TYR A 278 -4.95 14.48 3.45
C TYR A 278 -3.53 15.06 3.36
N VAL A 279 -2.65 14.39 2.60
CA VAL A 279 -1.27 14.79 2.36
C VAL A 279 -0.92 14.60 0.89
N SER A 280 -0.49 15.68 0.25
CA SER A 280 0.06 15.74 -1.11
C SER A 280 1.31 16.61 -1.09
N VAL A 281 2.49 15.98 -1.21
CA VAL A 281 3.78 16.66 -1.06
C VAL A 281 4.81 16.29 -2.12
N THR A 282 5.71 17.23 -2.42
CA THR A 282 6.90 16.97 -3.27
C THR A 282 8.19 17.24 -2.48
N MET A 283 9.09 16.26 -2.40
CA MET A 283 10.37 16.34 -1.71
C MET A 283 11.50 15.73 -2.58
N PRO A 284 12.05 16.48 -3.56
CA PRO A 284 12.89 15.91 -4.60
C PRO A 284 14.38 15.80 -4.22
N ASP A 285 14.81 16.47 -3.15
CA ASP A 285 16.23 16.67 -2.85
C ASP A 285 16.76 15.75 -1.73
N GLY A 286 15.87 15.11 -0.96
CA GLY A 286 16.24 14.09 0.03
C GLY A 286 17.10 14.57 1.18
N SER A 287 18.01 13.71 1.63
CA SER A 287 18.93 13.98 2.75
C SER A 287 20.33 13.43 2.51
N PHE A 288 21.34 14.07 3.06
CA PHE A 288 22.71 13.54 3.05
C PHE A 288 22.83 12.23 3.85
N CYS A 289 23.82 11.41 3.52
CA CYS A 289 24.20 10.20 4.26
C CYS A 289 25.42 10.43 5.14
N ASP A 290 25.30 10.16 6.45
CA ASP A 290 26.45 10.07 7.36
C ASP A 290 26.62 8.62 7.88
N PRO A 291 27.64 7.88 7.39
CA PRO A 291 27.86 6.48 7.72
C PRO A 291 28.28 6.24 9.19
N SER A 292 28.54 7.30 9.97
CA SER A 292 28.86 7.19 11.39
C SER A 292 27.63 7.08 12.29
N MET A 293 26.43 7.35 11.76
CA MET A 293 25.17 7.31 12.52
C MET A 293 24.46 5.97 12.43
N LYS A 294 23.60 5.68 13.41
CA LYS A 294 22.72 4.50 13.36
C LYS A 294 21.57 4.76 12.39
N GLU A 295 21.08 3.69 11.77
CA GLU A 295 19.96 3.71 10.81
C GLU A 295 18.75 4.55 11.28
N GLN A 296 18.29 4.34 12.52
CA GLN A 296 17.16 5.06 13.11
C GLN A 296 17.38 6.57 13.34
N ASP A 297 18.62 7.03 13.31
CA ASP A 297 18.98 8.42 13.56
C ASP A 297 19.08 9.22 12.22
N HIS A 298 18.76 8.58 11.09
CA HIS A 298 18.82 9.19 9.76
C HIS A 298 17.50 9.84 9.34
N PRO A 299 17.55 10.94 8.54
CA PRO A 299 16.36 11.63 8.07
C PRO A 299 15.43 10.78 7.20
N MET A 300 14.13 11.00 7.38
CA MET A 300 13.04 10.44 6.59
C MET A 300 12.26 11.55 5.87
N GLY A 301 11.61 11.20 4.77
CA GLY A 301 10.71 12.11 4.06
C GLY A 301 9.43 12.34 4.86
N LEU A 302 8.48 11.42 4.72
CA LEU A 302 7.19 11.44 5.40
C LEU A 302 7.15 10.35 6.47
N ALA A 303 6.88 10.72 7.72
CA ALA A 303 6.79 9.77 8.83
C ALA A 303 5.46 9.87 9.56
N ILE A 304 4.71 8.77 9.55
CA ILE A 304 3.44 8.61 10.23
C ILE A 304 3.70 7.71 11.44
N GLU A 305 3.86 8.35 12.60
CA GLU A 305 4.38 7.70 13.80
C GLU A 305 3.30 7.26 14.79
N ARG A 306 3.74 6.64 15.90
CA ARG A 306 2.97 6.07 17.03
C ARG A 306 1.78 6.87 17.55
N HIS A 307 1.74 8.18 17.32
CA HIS A 307 0.66 9.06 17.78
C HIS A 307 -0.55 9.07 16.83
N HIS A 308 -0.38 8.57 15.60
CA HIS A 308 -1.46 8.48 14.62
C HIS A 308 -2.47 7.38 14.99
N ARG A 309 -3.77 7.76 14.95
CA ARG A 309 -4.95 6.93 15.27
C ARG A 309 -6.09 7.10 14.26
N GLY A 310 -6.09 8.19 13.50
CA GLY A 310 -7.16 8.51 12.55
C GLY A 310 -7.04 7.79 11.21
N TYR A 311 -7.64 8.38 10.18
CA TYR A 311 -7.53 7.94 8.80
C TYR A 311 -6.85 9.01 7.95
N LEU A 312 -5.70 8.68 7.37
CA LEU A 312 -4.89 9.58 6.55
C LEU A 312 -4.83 9.10 5.11
N VAL A 313 -5.05 10.00 4.16
CA VAL A 313 -4.80 9.76 2.74
C VAL A 313 -3.51 10.48 2.35
N VAL A 314 -2.54 9.73 1.84
CA VAL A 314 -1.34 10.26 1.18
C VAL A 314 -1.53 10.03 -0.30
N GLU A 315 -1.62 11.09 -1.08
CA GLU A 315 -1.92 10.97 -2.51
C GLU A 315 -1.11 11.95 -3.35
N ASN A 316 -0.82 11.60 -4.60
CA ASN A 316 -0.11 12.46 -5.55
C ASN A 316 1.21 13.01 -4.99
N THR A 317 1.91 12.16 -4.24
CA THR A 317 3.12 12.52 -3.51
C THR A 317 4.35 12.01 -4.25
N ASP A 318 5.41 12.84 -4.29
CA ASP A 318 6.68 12.53 -4.93
C ASP A 318 7.82 12.73 -3.91
N ILE A 319 8.52 11.67 -3.54
CA ILE A 319 9.59 11.71 -2.51
C ILE A 319 10.85 11.05 -3.06
N GLU A 320 11.99 11.71 -2.92
CA GLU A 320 13.27 11.22 -3.42
C GLU A 320 14.40 11.37 -2.40
N GLY A 321 15.32 10.40 -2.37
CA GLY A 321 16.68 10.61 -1.86
C GLY A 321 16.84 10.63 -0.33
N PHE A 322 15.86 10.19 0.44
CA PHE A 322 16.01 10.10 1.90
C PHE A 322 16.81 8.88 2.32
N VAL A 323 17.79 9.05 3.21
CA VAL A 323 18.71 7.97 3.61
C VAL A 323 18.02 6.84 4.35
N ASN A 324 16.99 7.17 5.13
CA ASN A 324 16.19 6.16 5.81
C ASN A 324 14.97 5.81 4.95
N ASN A 325 13.79 6.36 5.27
CA ASN A 325 12.56 6.07 4.54
C ASN A 325 12.07 7.24 3.69
N GLY A 326 11.48 6.92 2.55
CA GLY A 326 10.70 7.90 1.79
C GLY A 326 9.36 8.15 2.49
N ILE A 327 8.57 7.10 2.65
CA ILE A 327 7.36 7.08 3.48
C ILE A 327 7.49 5.98 4.53
N TYR A 328 7.46 6.38 5.80
CA TYR A 328 7.39 5.50 6.95
C TYR A 328 5.97 5.53 7.51
N SER A 329 5.22 4.45 7.30
CA SER A 329 3.90 4.22 7.91
C SER A 329 3.99 2.91 8.68
N ALA A 330 4.37 2.95 9.95
CA ALA A 330 4.49 1.75 10.79
C ALA A 330 4.43 2.12 12.28
N GLY A 331 4.03 1.18 13.13
CA GLY A 331 4.00 1.36 14.58
C GLY A 331 2.94 2.33 15.11
N HIS A 332 1.95 2.70 14.29
CA HIS A 332 0.80 3.51 14.68
C HIS A 332 -0.48 2.68 14.88
N ASN A 333 -1.55 3.30 15.36
CA ASN A 333 -2.86 2.65 15.55
C ASN A 333 -3.95 3.23 14.64
N GLY A 334 -3.58 4.09 13.69
CA GLY A 334 -4.48 4.59 12.65
C GLY A 334 -4.39 3.79 11.37
N LYS A 335 -5.00 4.31 10.31
CA LYS A 335 -5.00 3.70 8.98
C LYS A 335 -4.51 4.71 7.94
N VAL A 336 -3.60 4.28 7.07
CA VAL A 336 -3.05 5.13 6.01
C VAL A 336 -3.34 4.54 4.64
N ALA A 337 -3.95 5.34 3.77
CA ALA A 337 -4.13 5.02 2.36
C ALA A 337 -3.16 5.83 1.51
N ILE A 338 -2.22 5.16 0.85
CA ILE A 338 -1.15 5.74 0.03
C ILE A 338 -1.48 5.46 -1.44
N ARG A 339 -1.71 6.51 -2.24
CA ARG A 339 -2.24 6.38 -3.60
C ARG A 339 -1.47 7.24 -4.60
N ASN A 340 -1.35 6.76 -5.84
CA ASN A 340 -0.82 7.57 -6.95
C ASN A 340 0.49 8.29 -6.57
N THR A 341 1.39 7.56 -5.90
CA THR A 341 2.56 8.14 -5.21
C THR A 341 3.85 7.54 -5.79
N SER A 342 4.85 8.39 -6.01
CA SER A 342 6.17 7.98 -6.46
C SER A 342 7.19 8.14 -5.33
N VAL A 343 7.97 7.09 -5.07
CA VAL A 343 9.09 7.16 -4.14
C VAL A 343 10.35 6.64 -4.81
N LYS A 344 11.45 7.39 -4.70
CA LYS A 344 12.68 7.11 -5.44
C LYS A 344 13.92 7.18 -4.56
N ASN A 345 14.79 6.19 -4.68
CA ASN A 345 16.14 6.20 -4.14
C ASN A 345 16.21 6.54 -2.64
N CYS A 346 15.23 6.06 -1.87
CA CYS A 346 15.23 6.14 -0.42
C CYS A 346 15.82 4.86 0.16
N GLY A 347 16.65 4.97 1.19
CA GLY A 347 17.54 3.88 1.59
C GLY A 347 16.85 2.70 2.30
N ALA A 348 16.58 2.82 3.59
CA ALA A 348 16.06 1.70 4.38
C ALA A 348 14.72 1.15 3.88
N GLY A 349 13.83 2.02 3.41
CA GLY A 349 12.59 1.60 2.77
C GLY A 349 11.96 2.74 2.01
N MET A 350 11.73 2.59 0.70
CA MET A 350 11.01 3.62 -0.05
C MET A 350 9.60 3.80 0.52
N LEU A 351 8.86 2.70 0.61
CA LEU A 351 7.53 2.67 1.18
C LEU A 351 7.47 1.60 2.27
N ARG A 352 7.25 2.02 3.52
CA ARG A 352 6.98 1.10 4.63
C ARG A 352 5.50 1.18 5.02
N LEU A 353 4.86 0.02 5.14
CA LEU A 353 3.45 -0.16 5.52
C LEU A 353 3.33 -0.91 6.86
N GLY A 354 2.38 -0.46 7.67
CA GLY A 354 2.04 -0.99 8.98
C GLY A 354 0.64 -1.58 9.03
N ASP A 355 0.12 -1.73 10.25
CA ASP A 355 -1.22 -2.28 10.46
C ASP A 355 -2.32 -1.39 9.87
N GLY A 356 -3.22 -2.00 9.11
CA GLY A 356 -4.36 -1.35 8.47
C GLY A 356 -4.01 -0.51 7.24
N ASP A 357 -2.74 -0.50 6.81
CA ASP A 357 -2.28 0.35 5.71
C ASP A 357 -2.60 -0.23 4.33
N TYR A 358 -2.80 0.68 3.38
CA TYR A 358 -3.14 0.38 2.00
C TYR A 358 -2.28 1.20 1.03
N ALA A 359 -1.62 0.54 0.08
CA ALA A 359 -0.90 1.18 -1.02
C ALA A 359 -1.53 0.86 -2.38
N TYR A 360 -1.67 1.86 -3.25
CA TYR A 360 -2.29 1.69 -4.57
C TYR A 360 -1.70 2.59 -5.64
N LYS A 361 -1.43 2.03 -6.84
CA LYS A 361 -0.86 2.80 -7.97
C LYS A 361 0.42 3.53 -7.55
N CYS A 362 1.27 2.84 -6.79
CA CYS A 362 2.55 3.39 -6.35
C CYS A 362 3.67 3.02 -7.34
N HIS A 363 4.59 3.94 -7.54
CA HIS A 363 5.77 3.75 -8.38
C HIS A 363 7.04 3.88 -7.53
N LEU A 364 7.80 2.80 -7.41
CA LEU A 364 8.97 2.72 -6.56
C LEU A 364 10.23 2.54 -7.42
N VAL A 365 11.19 3.47 -7.31
CA VAL A 365 12.41 3.47 -8.15
C VAL A 365 13.66 3.33 -7.30
N ASN A 366 14.43 2.27 -7.54
CA ASN A 366 15.68 1.97 -6.85
C ASN A 366 16.88 1.96 -7.81
N ASP A 367 17.29 3.12 -8.28
CA ASP A 367 18.36 3.24 -9.27
C ASP A 367 19.74 3.52 -8.65
N ASP A 368 19.79 4.26 -7.54
CA ASP A 368 21.05 4.72 -6.91
C ASP A 368 20.97 4.81 -5.37
N ALA A 369 20.05 4.10 -4.71
CA ALA A 369 19.93 4.19 -3.24
C ALA A 369 21.20 3.78 -2.49
N GLU A 370 22.12 3.03 -3.13
CA GLU A 370 23.44 2.73 -2.58
C GLU A 370 24.31 3.97 -2.30
N ASP A 371 24.12 5.06 -3.05
CA ASP A 371 24.77 6.35 -2.78
C ASP A 371 24.33 6.95 -1.43
N ARG A 372 23.23 6.44 -0.87
CA ARG A 372 22.68 6.80 0.45
C ARG A 372 23.12 5.86 1.57
N GLY A 373 24.02 4.91 1.28
CA GLY A 373 24.66 4.06 2.29
C GLY A 373 23.84 2.85 2.79
N TYR A 374 22.54 2.79 2.47
CA TYR A 374 21.64 1.69 2.84
C TYR A 374 20.62 1.49 1.73
N SER A 375 20.32 0.24 1.38
CA SER A 375 19.17 -0.08 0.52
C SER A 375 18.62 -1.43 0.93
N TYR A 376 17.59 -1.45 1.79
CA TYR A 376 16.99 -2.71 2.22
C TYR A 376 15.81 -3.09 1.36
N ALA A 377 14.80 -2.22 1.23
CA ALA A 377 13.58 -2.59 0.51
C ALA A 377 12.94 -1.44 -0.29
N ALA A 378 12.24 -1.79 -1.37
CA ALA A 378 11.37 -0.83 -2.02
C ALA A 378 10.02 -0.75 -1.30
N LEU A 379 9.35 -1.88 -1.15
CA LEU A 379 8.17 -2.03 -0.32
C LEU A 379 8.53 -2.89 0.91
N TRP A 380 8.29 -2.36 2.11
CA TRP A 380 8.49 -3.06 3.37
C TRP A 380 7.19 -3.10 4.17
N VAL A 381 6.65 -4.30 4.40
CA VAL A 381 5.54 -4.52 5.34
C VAL A 381 6.06 -5.06 6.67
N THR A 382 5.73 -4.39 7.78
CA THR A 382 6.19 -4.72 9.14
C THR A 382 5.18 -4.27 10.18
N ASP A 383 5.22 -4.84 11.39
CA ASP A 383 4.34 -4.47 12.51
C ASP A 383 2.86 -4.36 12.12
N ALA A 384 2.34 -5.30 11.33
CA ALA A 384 1.03 -5.23 10.71
C ALA A 384 0.15 -6.44 11.02
N GLY A 385 -1.04 -6.23 11.59
CA GLY A 385 -2.09 -7.26 11.62
C GLY A 385 -2.66 -7.51 10.23
N HIS A 386 -2.86 -6.46 9.44
CA HIS A 386 -3.27 -6.57 8.04
C HIS A 386 -2.71 -5.41 7.20
N ALA A 387 -2.04 -5.71 6.09
CA ALA A 387 -1.61 -4.70 5.13
C ALA A 387 -1.94 -5.11 3.68
N VAL A 388 -2.16 -4.12 2.83
CA VAL A 388 -2.49 -4.36 1.41
C VAL A 388 -1.68 -3.44 0.52
N ALA A 389 -1.14 -4.00 -0.56
CA ALA A 389 -0.55 -3.23 -1.64
C ALA A 389 -1.08 -3.76 -2.98
N ASP A 390 -1.55 -2.87 -3.83
CA ASP A 390 -2.11 -3.20 -5.14
C ASP A 390 -1.59 -2.28 -6.25
N SER A 391 -1.41 -2.82 -7.45
CA SER A 391 -1.05 -2.03 -8.63
C SER A 391 0.26 -1.25 -8.42
N VAL A 392 1.30 -1.93 -7.92
CA VAL A 392 2.61 -1.32 -7.62
C VAL A 392 3.60 -1.63 -8.72
N GLU A 393 4.25 -0.60 -9.27
CA GLU A 393 5.39 -0.75 -10.17
C GLU A 393 6.69 -0.54 -9.39
N ILE A 394 7.65 -1.46 -9.55
CA ILE A 394 8.98 -1.36 -8.96
C ILE A 394 10.03 -1.45 -10.07
N VAL A 395 10.87 -0.42 -10.18
CA VAL A 395 12.01 -0.40 -11.11
C VAL A 395 13.28 -0.33 -10.28
N ALA A 396 14.22 -1.23 -10.51
CA ALA A 396 15.42 -1.29 -9.70
C ALA A 396 16.67 -1.63 -10.52
N ARG A 397 17.71 -0.81 -10.34
CA ARG A 397 18.97 -0.85 -11.10
C ARG A 397 20.23 -0.78 -10.22
N GLN A 398 20.09 -0.50 -8.92
CA GLN A 398 21.23 -0.40 -8.00
C GLN A 398 22.03 -1.71 -7.94
N ALA A 399 23.36 -1.65 -7.82
CA ALA A 399 24.18 -2.86 -7.78
C ALA A 399 24.07 -3.62 -6.45
N THR A 400 23.90 -2.88 -5.35
CA THR A 400 23.84 -3.42 -3.99
C THR A 400 22.63 -4.35 -3.80
N PRO A 401 22.82 -5.57 -3.25
CA PRO A 401 21.72 -6.47 -2.95
C PRO A 401 20.71 -5.84 -2.00
N SER A 402 19.42 -5.98 -2.33
CA SER A 402 18.29 -5.54 -1.53
C SER A 402 17.11 -6.49 -1.72
N GLU A 403 16.07 -6.33 -0.92
CA GLU A 403 14.81 -7.07 -0.97
C GLU A 403 13.71 -6.13 -1.48
N LEU A 404 13.43 -6.12 -2.79
CA LEU A 404 12.49 -5.17 -3.40
C LEU A 404 11.14 -5.18 -2.69
N VAL A 405 10.56 -6.35 -2.45
CA VAL A 405 9.36 -6.51 -1.62
C VAL A 405 9.68 -7.37 -0.40
N ARG A 406 9.55 -6.78 0.78
CA ARG A 406 9.84 -7.43 2.06
C ARG A 406 8.58 -7.52 2.91
N VAL A 407 8.29 -8.71 3.42
CA VAL A 407 7.27 -8.94 4.45
C VAL A 407 7.94 -9.62 5.65
N ASN A 408 7.89 -8.95 6.80
CA ASN A 408 8.52 -9.43 8.02
C ASN A 408 7.66 -10.48 8.77
N GLY A 409 8.29 -11.20 9.70
CA GLY A 409 7.63 -12.21 10.53
C GLY A 409 6.73 -11.65 11.64
N ASP A 410 6.64 -10.33 11.77
CA ASP A 410 5.71 -9.60 12.65
C ASP A 410 4.40 -9.20 11.93
N VAL A 411 4.27 -9.55 10.64
CA VAL A 411 3.06 -9.32 9.86
C VAL A 411 2.13 -10.51 10.01
N ASP A 412 0.86 -10.33 10.35
CA ASP A 412 -0.11 -11.42 10.43
C ASP A 412 -0.70 -11.71 9.04
N HIS A 413 -1.39 -10.75 8.42
CA HIS A 413 -1.95 -10.89 7.08
C HIS A 413 -1.42 -9.83 6.09
N CYS A 414 -1.14 -10.24 4.86
CA CYS A 414 -0.70 -9.32 3.81
C CYS A 414 -1.23 -9.73 2.44
N VAL A 415 -1.74 -8.77 1.66
CA VAL A 415 -2.19 -8.99 0.28
C VAL A 415 -1.41 -8.08 -0.66
N LEU A 416 -0.70 -8.67 -1.62
CA LEU A 416 0.14 -8.01 -2.59
C LEU A 416 -0.32 -8.36 -4.01
N THR A 417 -1.10 -7.48 -4.65
CA THR A 417 -1.73 -7.77 -5.94
C THR A 417 -1.27 -6.86 -7.07
N ASN A 418 -1.21 -7.40 -8.29
CA ASN A 418 -0.95 -6.62 -9.51
C ASN A 418 0.40 -5.86 -9.50
N PHE A 419 1.50 -6.55 -9.26
CA PHE A 419 2.84 -5.94 -9.26
C PHE A 419 3.51 -6.05 -10.65
N ASP A 420 4.20 -4.99 -11.08
CA ASP A 420 5.16 -5.03 -12.20
C ASP A 420 6.56 -4.72 -11.66
N VAL A 421 7.45 -5.72 -11.65
CA VAL A 421 8.79 -5.61 -11.09
C VAL A 421 9.85 -5.76 -12.17
N LYS A 422 10.67 -4.73 -12.35
CA LYS A 422 11.83 -4.70 -13.25
C LYS A 422 13.10 -4.62 -12.41
N SER A 423 13.76 -5.75 -12.20
CA SER A 423 15.04 -5.81 -11.49
C SER A 423 16.18 -6.00 -12.50
N HIS A 424 17.14 -5.09 -12.48
CA HIS A 424 18.30 -5.10 -13.38
C HIS A 424 19.61 -5.42 -12.65
N ALA A 425 19.53 -5.83 -11.39
CA ALA A 425 20.69 -6.01 -10.53
C ALA A 425 20.56 -7.17 -9.54
N ASN A 426 21.51 -7.34 -8.62
CA ASN A 426 21.60 -8.48 -7.69
C ASN A 426 20.67 -8.40 -6.48
N GLN A 427 19.42 -8.02 -6.74
CA GLN A 427 18.39 -7.87 -5.71
C GLN A 427 17.49 -9.09 -5.65
N HIS A 428 16.97 -9.39 -4.46
CA HIS A 428 15.82 -10.25 -4.29
C HIS A 428 14.57 -9.45 -4.64
N VAL A 429 13.76 -9.93 -5.57
CA VAL A 429 12.43 -9.40 -5.87
C VAL A 429 11.51 -9.52 -4.66
N CYS A 430 11.58 -10.63 -3.91
CA CYS A 430 10.78 -10.79 -2.70
C CYS A 430 11.51 -11.53 -1.57
N SER A 431 11.17 -11.17 -0.33
CA SER A 431 11.60 -11.83 0.89
C SER A 431 10.40 -11.90 1.86
N PHE A 432 9.90 -13.10 2.13
CA PHE A 432 8.78 -13.34 3.03
C PHE A 432 9.25 -14.17 4.21
N THR A 433 9.45 -13.52 5.35
CA THR A 433 10.13 -14.08 6.52
C THR A 433 9.17 -14.36 7.68
N GLY A 434 9.46 -15.39 8.48
CA GLY A 434 8.78 -15.66 9.75
C GLY A 434 8.67 -17.16 10.07
N GLU A 435 9.14 -17.58 11.24
CA GLU A 435 9.19 -19.02 11.58
C GLU A 435 7.93 -19.53 12.31
N ASP A 436 7.05 -18.63 12.77
CA ASP A 436 5.89 -19.02 13.58
C ASP A 436 4.79 -19.64 12.69
N PRO A 437 4.43 -20.92 12.89
CA PRO A 437 3.40 -21.61 12.10
C PRO A 437 1.99 -21.04 12.28
N THR A 438 1.78 -20.19 13.30
CA THR A 438 0.49 -19.54 13.57
C THR A 438 0.30 -18.21 12.84
N LEU A 439 1.34 -17.71 12.17
CA LEU A 439 1.25 -16.51 11.35
C LEU A 439 0.14 -16.64 10.30
N GLY A 440 -0.62 -15.58 10.13
CA GLY A 440 -1.60 -15.45 9.06
C GLY A 440 -0.98 -15.50 7.67
N GLN A 441 -1.87 -15.37 6.68
CA GLN A 441 -1.55 -15.62 5.29
C GLN A 441 -0.94 -14.39 4.59
N VAL A 442 0.11 -14.64 3.80
CA VAL A 442 0.62 -13.69 2.79
C VAL A 442 0.16 -14.16 1.42
N VAL A 443 -0.58 -13.32 0.70
CA VAL A 443 -1.06 -13.61 -0.66
C VAL A 443 -0.38 -12.65 -1.63
N ALA A 444 0.49 -13.17 -2.49
CA ALA A 444 1.10 -12.41 -3.56
C ALA A 444 0.57 -12.90 -4.92
N ALA A 445 -0.22 -12.09 -5.61
CA ALA A 445 -0.93 -12.53 -6.81
C ALA A 445 -0.88 -11.55 -7.99
N ASN A 446 -0.87 -12.09 -9.22
CA ASN A 446 -0.81 -11.34 -10.47
C ASN A 446 0.46 -10.50 -10.63
N TRP A 447 1.63 -11.10 -10.39
CA TRP A 447 2.90 -10.40 -10.52
C TRP A 447 3.51 -10.63 -11.91
N THR A 448 4.01 -9.56 -12.53
CA THR A 448 4.91 -9.64 -13.67
C THR A 448 6.31 -9.27 -13.20
N VAL A 449 7.27 -10.17 -13.42
CA VAL A 449 8.65 -9.98 -12.97
C VAL A 449 9.59 -10.14 -14.15
N SER A 450 10.35 -9.08 -14.44
CA SER A 450 11.44 -9.09 -15.41
C SER A 450 12.75 -8.87 -14.68
N ASP A 451 13.60 -9.89 -14.68
CA ASP A 451 14.84 -9.89 -13.93
C ASP A 451 16.03 -10.11 -14.87
N THR A 452 16.87 -9.09 -15.01
CA THR A 452 18.09 -9.13 -15.82
C THR A 452 19.37 -9.04 -15.00
N GLY A 453 19.27 -9.16 -13.66
CA GLY A 453 20.40 -9.00 -12.76
C GLY A 453 21.52 -10.02 -13.00
N SER A 454 22.78 -9.59 -12.89
CA SER A 454 23.95 -10.46 -13.12
C SER A 454 24.41 -11.16 -11.85
N ALA A 455 24.05 -12.44 -11.66
CA ALA A 455 24.47 -13.17 -10.46
C ALA A 455 26.00 -13.29 -10.33
N GLU A 456 26.58 -12.75 -9.24
CA GLU A 456 27.69 -13.44 -8.56
C GLU A 456 27.13 -14.76 -8.00
N SER A 457 27.94 -15.82 -7.92
CA SER A 457 27.46 -17.20 -7.78
C SER A 457 26.35 -17.41 -6.72
N ASN A 458 25.21 -17.99 -7.15
CA ASN A 458 24.06 -18.42 -6.33
C ASN A 458 23.11 -17.32 -5.82
N ALA A 459 22.96 -16.20 -6.53
CA ALA A 459 21.86 -15.27 -6.26
C ALA A 459 20.50 -15.89 -6.62
N HIS A 460 19.46 -15.57 -5.85
CA HIS A 460 18.09 -16.06 -6.03
C HIS A 460 17.12 -14.89 -6.25
N LEU A 461 16.07 -15.11 -7.05
CA LEU A 461 15.02 -14.13 -7.30
C LEU A 461 14.31 -13.73 -6.01
N GLY A 462 14.11 -14.67 -5.09
CA GLY A 462 13.46 -14.39 -3.82
C GLY A 462 13.50 -15.57 -2.88
N ARG A 463 13.14 -15.31 -1.62
CA ARG A 463 13.11 -16.31 -0.56
C ARG A 463 11.78 -16.30 0.18
N ILE A 464 11.31 -17.49 0.49
CA ILE A 464 10.08 -17.75 1.25
C ILE A 464 10.48 -18.64 2.43
N ASP A 465 10.78 -18.01 3.54
CA ASP A 465 11.10 -18.59 4.85
C ASP A 465 9.96 -18.32 5.86
N ARG A 466 8.73 -18.26 5.32
CA ARG A 466 7.50 -18.02 6.07
C ARG A 466 6.41 -19.03 5.71
N PRO A 467 5.68 -19.58 6.70
CA PRO A 467 4.53 -20.41 6.44
C PRO A 467 3.34 -19.63 5.88
N ASN A 468 2.37 -20.35 5.33
CA ASN A 468 1.08 -19.79 4.88
C ASN A 468 1.25 -18.71 3.79
N VAL A 469 2.15 -18.95 2.83
CA VAL A 469 2.39 -18.06 1.70
C VAL A 469 1.70 -18.60 0.46
N VAL A 470 0.96 -17.74 -0.24
CA VAL A 470 0.32 -18.06 -1.52
C VAL A 470 0.90 -17.18 -2.62
N LEU A 471 1.58 -17.80 -3.58
CA LEU A 471 1.99 -17.19 -4.84
C LEU A 471 1.01 -17.62 -5.92
N LYS A 472 0.34 -16.66 -6.56
CA LYS A 472 -0.68 -16.98 -7.57
C LYS A 472 -0.54 -16.18 -8.85
N ASN A 473 -0.56 -16.84 -10.00
CA ASN A 473 -0.57 -16.18 -11.31
C ASN A 473 0.64 -15.22 -11.48
N TRP A 474 1.85 -15.70 -11.17
CA TRP A 474 3.08 -14.97 -11.43
C TRP A 474 3.57 -15.25 -12.86
N ASN A 475 4.03 -14.23 -13.56
CA ASN A 475 4.74 -14.35 -14.83
C ASN A 475 6.17 -13.83 -14.67
N VAL A 476 7.11 -14.75 -14.54
CA VAL A 476 8.50 -14.48 -14.19
C VAL A 476 9.41 -14.77 -15.39
N THR A 477 10.19 -13.77 -15.79
CA THR A 477 11.26 -13.90 -16.79
C THR A 477 12.60 -13.60 -16.14
N ILE A 478 13.51 -14.56 -16.19
CA ILE A 478 14.87 -14.46 -15.66
C ILE A 478 15.84 -14.54 -16.84
N ASP A 479 16.43 -13.40 -17.18
CA ASP A 479 17.39 -13.23 -18.27
C ASP A 479 18.72 -12.65 -17.72
N PRO A 480 19.46 -13.43 -16.92
CA PRO A 480 20.60 -12.92 -16.20
C PRO A 480 21.70 -12.52 -17.18
N ALA A 481 22.21 -11.30 -17.03
CA ALA A 481 23.37 -10.86 -17.80
C ALA A 481 24.64 -11.66 -17.41
N GLY A 482 25.44 -12.04 -18.40
CA GLY A 482 26.76 -12.68 -18.20
C GLY A 482 26.74 -14.20 -18.09
N THR A 483 27.71 -14.78 -17.35
CA THR A 483 27.85 -16.23 -17.13
C THR A 483 27.26 -16.71 -15.79
N GLY A 484 26.56 -15.83 -15.08
CA GLY A 484 26.10 -16.05 -13.71
C GLY A 484 24.96 -17.05 -13.61
N LYS A 485 24.93 -17.82 -12.52
CA LYS A 485 23.80 -18.67 -12.14
C LYS A 485 22.86 -17.86 -11.25
N ARG A 486 21.88 -17.21 -11.86
CA ARG A 486 20.75 -16.65 -11.14
C ARG A 486 19.68 -17.72 -11.04
N HIS A 487 19.15 -17.93 -9.85
CA HIS A 487 18.07 -18.87 -9.57
C HIS A 487 16.78 -18.10 -9.35
N GLY A 488 15.64 -18.77 -9.50
CA GLY A 488 14.32 -18.25 -9.18
C GLY A 488 14.08 -18.28 -7.67
N LEU A 489 12.93 -18.79 -7.25
CA LEU A 489 12.48 -18.69 -5.86
C LEU A 489 13.07 -19.82 -4.99
N VAL A 490 13.42 -19.49 -3.76
CA VAL A 490 13.74 -20.46 -2.71
C VAL A 490 12.54 -20.61 -1.78
N VAL A 491 12.07 -21.84 -1.59
CA VAL A 491 11.04 -22.19 -0.61
C VAL A 491 11.69 -22.97 0.52
N ASP A 492 11.65 -22.39 1.71
CA ASP A 492 12.31 -22.85 2.93
C ASP A 492 11.32 -22.76 4.11
N ALA A 493 10.05 -23.09 3.85
CA ALA A 493 8.96 -23.01 4.81
C ALA A 493 7.74 -23.87 4.41
N PRO A 494 6.92 -24.29 5.38
CA PRO A 494 5.79 -25.17 5.11
C PRO A 494 4.55 -24.41 4.64
N TRP A 495 3.56 -25.13 4.08
CA TRP A 495 2.27 -24.56 3.66
C TRP A 495 2.41 -23.40 2.66
N VAL A 496 3.31 -23.57 1.70
CA VAL A 496 3.48 -22.64 0.58
C VAL A 496 2.69 -23.14 -0.62
N ASP A 497 1.81 -22.30 -1.14
CA ASP A 497 1.04 -22.56 -2.36
C ASP A 497 1.67 -21.78 -3.52
N VAL A 498 2.11 -22.48 -4.58
CA VAL A 498 2.59 -21.88 -5.83
C VAL A 498 1.63 -22.33 -6.95
N LEU A 499 0.79 -21.40 -7.40
CA LEU A 499 -0.38 -21.69 -8.21
C LEU A 499 -0.39 -20.88 -9.49
N GLU A 500 -0.57 -21.54 -10.64
CA GLU A 500 -0.80 -20.85 -11.93
C GLU A 500 0.37 -19.92 -12.34
N CYS A 501 1.57 -20.17 -11.82
CA CYS A 501 2.76 -19.37 -12.11
C CYS A 501 3.51 -19.88 -13.35
N SER A 502 4.10 -18.98 -14.13
CA SER A 502 4.96 -19.26 -15.28
C SER A 502 6.36 -18.71 -15.02
N PHE A 503 7.37 -19.58 -15.08
CA PHE A 503 8.78 -19.23 -14.95
C PHE A 503 9.50 -19.48 -16.29
N THR A 504 10.25 -18.50 -16.75
CA THR A 504 11.02 -18.57 -18.00
C THR A 504 12.46 -18.14 -17.78
N HIS A 505 13.41 -19.06 -18.00
CA HIS A 505 14.84 -18.76 -18.05
C HIS A 505 15.34 -18.64 -19.49
N THR A 506 16.25 -17.71 -19.78
CA THR A 506 16.84 -17.60 -21.12
C THR A 506 18.02 -18.54 -21.35
N THR A 507 18.84 -18.78 -20.32
CA THR A 507 20.13 -19.49 -20.41
C THR A 507 20.21 -20.78 -19.58
N GLY A 508 19.11 -21.19 -18.95
CA GLY A 508 19.10 -22.26 -17.95
C GLY A 508 19.12 -21.71 -16.52
N GLY A 509 18.80 -22.56 -15.54
CA GLY A 509 18.78 -22.17 -14.13
C GLY A 509 17.87 -23.06 -13.30
N LEU A 510 17.70 -22.70 -12.03
CA LEU A 510 16.69 -23.30 -11.16
C LEU A 510 15.55 -22.29 -11.08
N ASP A 511 14.33 -22.67 -11.46
CA ASP A 511 13.15 -21.80 -11.38
C ASP A 511 12.61 -21.75 -9.94
N LEU A 512 12.60 -22.92 -9.30
CA LEU A 512 12.13 -23.11 -7.94
C LEU A 512 13.07 -24.09 -7.23
N LEU A 513 13.55 -23.68 -6.06
CA LEU A 513 14.45 -24.43 -5.21
C LEU A 513 13.73 -24.75 -3.91
N LEU A 514 13.57 -26.05 -3.62
CA LEU A 514 13.01 -26.53 -2.36
C LEU A 514 14.16 -26.81 -1.40
N ASP A 515 14.16 -26.10 -0.28
CA ASP A 515 15.14 -26.21 0.80
C ASP A 515 14.49 -26.80 2.06
N ASP A 516 15.04 -26.52 3.24
CA ASP A 516 14.56 -27.12 4.49
C ASP A 516 13.13 -26.64 4.81
N GLY A 517 12.29 -27.51 5.35
CA GLY A 517 10.94 -27.11 5.74
C GLY A 517 9.92 -26.89 4.63
N ALA A 518 10.17 -27.25 3.36
CA ALA A 518 9.21 -27.15 2.25
C ALA A 518 8.02 -28.17 2.32
N ASP A 519 7.62 -28.55 3.53
CA ASP A 519 6.54 -29.48 3.82
C ASP A 519 5.18 -28.89 3.43
N TYR A 520 4.26 -29.74 2.99
CA TYR A 520 2.93 -29.34 2.53
C TYR A 520 2.92 -28.29 1.40
N LEU A 521 4.03 -28.15 0.67
CA LEU A 521 4.09 -27.37 -0.56
C LEU A 521 2.98 -27.81 -1.52
N ARG A 522 2.25 -26.86 -2.10
CA ARG A 522 1.34 -27.12 -3.20
C ARG A 522 1.81 -26.41 -4.46
N LEU A 523 2.38 -27.16 -5.39
CA LEU A 523 2.80 -26.67 -6.69
C LEU A 523 1.83 -27.14 -7.78
N LYS A 524 1.01 -26.23 -8.32
CA LYS A 524 -0.07 -26.59 -9.23
C LYS A 524 -0.26 -25.65 -10.42
N ASN A 525 -0.52 -26.25 -11.60
CA ASN A 525 -0.82 -25.54 -12.84
C ASN A 525 0.30 -24.56 -13.25
N CYS A 526 1.55 -24.87 -12.92
CA CYS A 526 2.68 -24.03 -13.23
C CYS A 526 3.37 -24.42 -14.54
N ASP A 527 3.90 -23.41 -15.22
CA ASP A 527 4.73 -23.56 -16.41
C ASP A 527 6.20 -23.28 -16.07
N PHE A 528 7.07 -24.22 -16.41
CA PHE A 528 8.52 -24.07 -16.29
C PHE A 528 9.14 -24.16 -17.68
N LYS A 529 9.85 -23.13 -18.11
CA LYS A 529 10.47 -23.03 -19.44
C LYS A 529 11.96 -22.81 -19.29
N ARG A 530 12.74 -23.80 -19.72
CA ARG A 530 14.22 -23.81 -19.71
C ARG A 530 14.89 -23.69 -18.34
N GLY A 531 14.16 -23.66 -17.23
CA GLY A 531 14.74 -23.78 -15.88
C GLY A 531 14.61 -25.19 -15.30
N GLN A 532 14.59 -25.31 -13.98
CA GLN A 532 14.52 -26.57 -13.23
C GLN A 532 13.76 -26.39 -11.92
N LEU A 533 12.96 -27.38 -11.55
CA LEU A 533 12.51 -27.56 -10.17
C LEU A 533 13.52 -28.46 -9.46
N TYR A 534 14.15 -27.95 -8.40
CA TYR A 534 15.22 -28.66 -7.70
C TYR A 534 14.92 -28.79 -6.21
N GLN A 535 15.07 -30.00 -5.67
CA GLN A 535 15.01 -30.27 -4.24
C GLN A 535 16.40 -30.58 -3.68
N TYR A 536 16.83 -29.87 -2.64
CA TYR A 536 18.05 -30.25 -1.92
C TYR A 536 17.90 -31.58 -1.18
N GLU A 537 19.00 -32.31 -1.01
CA GLU A 537 19.00 -33.56 -0.24
C GLU A 537 18.53 -33.38 1.21
N ARG A 538 18.75 -32.19 1.77
CA ARG A 538 18.31 -31.83 3.13
C ARG A 538 16.84 -31.38 3.21
N ALA A 539 16.18 -31.14 2.09
CA ALA A 539 14.84 -30.56 2.08
C ALA A 539 13.80 -31.55 2.61
N THR A 540 13.00 -31.13 3.60
CA THR A 540 11.76 -31.83 3.96
C THR A 540 10.64 -31.40 3.02
N THR A 541 9.89 -32.36 2.50
CA THR A 541 8.78 -32.12 1.54
C THR A 541 7.59 -33.03 1.86
N ASP A 542 7.40 -33.34 3.14
CA ASP A 542 6.33 -34.20 3.61
C ASP A 542 4.98 -33.61 3.26
N GLY A 543 4.14 -34.40 2.57
CA GLY A 543 2.84 -33.95 2.13
C GLY A 543 2.87 -32.95 0.97
N ALA A 544 4.02 -32.74 0.31
CA ALA A 544 4.09 -31.91 -0.88
C ALA A 544 3.24 -32.49 -2.02
N ILE A 545 2.45 -31.63 -2.66
CA ILE A 545 1.57 -31.94 -3.78
C ILE A 545 2.08 -31.21 -5.01
N VAL A 546 2.53 -31.97 -6.00
CA VAL A 546 2.99 -31.45 -7.30
C VAL A 546 2.05 -31.97 -8.38
N SER A 547 1.22 -31.10 -8.94
CA SER A 547 0.16 -31.53 -9.87
C SER A 547 -0.03 -30.62 -11.06
N ASP A 548 -0.28 -31.20 -12.24
CA ASP A 548 -0.72 -30.46 -13.44
C ASP A 548 0.28 -29.37 -13.91
N ASN A 549 1.58 -29.56 -13.63
CA ASN A 549 2.65 -28.67 -14.07
C ASN A 549 3.19 -29.09 -15.43
N ARG A 550 3.68 -28.12 -16.21
CA ARG A 550 4.24 -28.32 -17.55
C ARG A 550 5.72 -27.92 -17.59
N PHE A 551 6.56 -28.82 -18.07
CA PHE A 551 8.01 -28.64 -18.19
C PHE A 551 8.41 -28.63 -19.67
N VAL A 552 8.87 -27.48 -20.17
CA VAL A 552 9.13 -27.26 -21.61
C VAL A 552 10.60 -26.93 -21.87
N ASP A 553 11.12 -27.31 -23.04
CA ASP A 553 12.46 -26.95 -23.53
C ASP A 553 13.62 -27.50 -22.66
N GLY A 554 13.57 -28.79 -22.32
CA GLY A 554 14.68 -29.48 -21.66
C GLY A 554 14.77 -29.27 -20.14
N VAL A 555 13.67 -28.79 -19.54
CA VAL A 555 13.51 -28.71 -18.09
C VAL A 555 13.52 -30.10 -17.47
N ALA A 556 14.19 -30.22 -16.32
CA ALA A 556 14.22 -31.45 -15.54
C ALA A 556 13.73 -31.19 -14.11
N LEU A 557 12.98 -32.15 -13.59
CA LEU A 557 12.83 -32.37 -12.16
C LEU A 557 14.15 -32.95 -11.65
N ALA A 558 14.79 -32.28 -10.69
CA ALA A 558 16.10 -32.68 -10.17
C ALA A 558 16.11 -32.69 -8.63
N GLY A 559 17.05 -33.44 -8.04
CA GLY A 559 17.12 -33.63 -6.58
C GLY A 559 16.60 -34.99 -6.10
N THR A 560 16.43 -35.13 -4.79
CA THR A 560 16.04 -36.39 -4.12
C THR A 560 14.60 -36.82 -4.39
N GLN A 561 13.67 -35.86 -4.56
CA GLN A 561 12.25 -36.11 -4.88
C GLN A 561 11.56 -37.07 -3.88
N GLU A 562 11.99 -37.05 -2.61
CA GLU A 562 11.43 -37.90 -1.57
C GLU A 562 10.08 -37.33 -1.09
N ASN A 563 9.10 -38.20 -0.81
CA ASN A 563 7.80 -37.87 -0.21
C ASN A 563 6.81 -37.02 -1.04
N TRP A 564 7.03 -36.87 -2.35
CA TRP A 564 6.11 -36.15 -3.22
C TRP A 564 4.87 -36.97 -3.57
N THR A 565 3.71 -36.31 -3.56
CA THR A 565 2.54 -36.79 -4.30
C THR A 565 2.48 -36.10 -5.66
N ALA A 566 3.02 -36.75 -6.68
CA ALA A 566 3.00 -36.27 -8.07
C ALA A 566 1.75 -36.73 -8.83
N ARG A 567 1.11 -35.84 -9.60
CA ARG A 567 -0.02 -36.17 -10.49
C ARG A 567 0.06 -35.39 -11.81
N GLY A 568 -0.02 -36.06 -12.95
CA GLY A 568 -0.10 -35.42 -14.27
C GLY A 568 0.51 -36.25 -15.40
N PRO A 569 0.24 -35.90 -16.67
CA PRO A 569 0.73 -36.64 -17.83
C PRO A 569 2.26 -36.59 -17.99
N GLU A 570 2.94 -35.59 -17.42
CA GLU A 570 4.39 -35.42 -17.51
C GLU A 570 5.18 -36.16 -16.40
N PHE A 571 4.49 -36.78 -15.44
CA PHE A 571 5.07 -37.55 -14.33
C PHE A 571 4.95 -39.08 -14.51
N GLN A 572 4.71 -39.54 -15.74
CA GLN A 572 4.60 -40.97 -16.10
C GLN A 572 5.90 -41.56 -16.63
#